data_AF-A0A8J6P1Z6-F1
#
_entry.id   AF-A0A8J6P1Z6-F1
#
_cell.length_a   1.000
_cell.length_b   1.000
_cell.length_c   1.000
_cell.angle_alpha   90.00
_cell.angle_beta   90.00
_cell.angle_gamma   90.00
#
_symmetry.space_group_name_H-M   'P 1'
#
loop_
_entity.id
_entity.type
_entity.pdbx_description
1 polymer ?
#
loop_
_entity_poly.entity_id
_entity_poly.type
_entity_poly.pdbx_seq_one_letter_code
_entity_poly.pdbx_strand_id
1 'polypeptide(L)' 'MNLRKVQIELDVSDVQQVLAIALDEDKEKALEYIKGSLAKQIEKVLQPH' A
#
# COMPACT_ATOMS: atom_id res chain seq x y z
N MET A 1 14.37 -1.52 19.96
CA MET A 1 14.23 -1.81 18.51
C MET A 1 14.39 -0.49 17.76
N ASN A 2 15.36 -0.38 16.85
CA ASN A 2 15.49 0.81 15.99
C ASN A 2 14.38 0.75 14.93
N LEU A 3 13.36 1.58 15.09
CA LEU A 3 12.30 1.73 14.08
C LEU A 3 12.93 2.33 12.83
N ARG A 4 13.05 1.53 11.78
CA ARG A 4 13.48 2.02 10.47
C ARG A 4 12.31 2.79 9.88
N LYS A 5 12.47 4.09 9.66
CA LYS A 5 11.47 4.89 8.96
C LYS A 5 11.43 4.41 7.51
N VAL A 6 10.29 3.92 7.07
CA VAL A 6 10.03 3.52 5.70
C VAL A 6 9.09 4.57 5.11
N GLN A 7 9.52 5.20 4.02
CA GLN A 7 8.68 6.07 3.19
C GLN A 7 8.40 5.32 1.89
N ILE A 8 7.14 5.35 1.47
CA ILE A 8 6.68 4.75 0.22
C ILE A 8 6.01 5.87 -0.54
N GLU A 9 6.48 6.10 -1.77
CA GLU A 9 5.87 7.05 -2.67
C GLU A 9 4.71 6.36 -3.37
N LEU A 10 3.51 6.92 -3.21
CA LEU A 10 2.30 6.48 -3.89
C LEU A 10 1.99 7.48 -5.00
N ASP A 11 1.65 6.97 -6.18
CA ASP A 11 1.15 7.82 -7.25
C ASP A 11 -0.30 8.27 -6.99
N VAL A 12 -0.79 9.20 -7.80
CA VAL A 12 -2.15 9.76 -7.63
C VAL A 12 -3.23 8.67 -7.74
N SER A 13 -3.03 7.67 -8.59
CA SER A 13 -3.96 6.55 -8.79
C SER A 13 -3.97 5.62 -7.58
N ASP A 14 -2.80 5.36 -6.98
CA ASP A 14 -2.66 4.64 -5.72
C ASP A 14 -3.42 5.36 -4.58
N VAL A 15 -3.25 6.68 -4.47
CA VAL A 15 -3.95 7.50 -3.46
C VAL A 15 -5.47 7.49 -3.70
N GLN A 16 -5.91 7.55 -4.96
CA GLN A 16 -7.34 7.44 -5.30
C GLN A 16 -7.92 6.09 -4.92
N GLN A 17 -7.19 4.99 -5.11
CA GLN A 17 -7.65 3.66 -4.68
C GLN A 17 -7.75 3.54 -3.16
N VAL A 18 -6.74 4.02 -2.43
CA VAL A 18 -6.78 4.06 -0.96
C VAL A 18 -7.98 4.87 -0.46
N LEU A 19 -8.24 6.02 -1.07
CA LEU A 19 -9.38 6.86 -0.72
C LEU A 19 -10.71 6.18 -1.06
N ALA A 20 -10.84 5.53 -2.21
CA ALA A 20 -12.03 4.79 -2.59
C ALA A 20 -12.32 3.64 -1.61
N ILE A 21 -11.28 2.91 -1.18
CA ILE A 21 -11.40 1.86 -0.15
C ILE A 21 -11.94 2.43 1.17
N ALA A 22 -11.47 3.60 1.57
CA ALA A 22 -11.90 4.25 2.80
C ALA A 22 -13.35 4.78 2.74
N LEU A 23 -13.85 5.10 1.54
CA LEU A 23 -15.17 5.70 1.34
C LEU A 23 -16.28 4.70 1.01
N ASP A 24 -16.02 3.69 0.18
CA ASP A 24 -17.04 2.77 -0.36
C ASP A 24 -17.12 1.41 0.35
N GLU A 25 -16.27 1.13 1.36
CA GLU A 25 -16.21 -0.13 2.11
C GLU A 25 -16.15 -1.42 1.25
N ASP A 26 -15.72 -1.34 -0.01
CA ASP A 26 -15.54 -2.50 -0.90
C ASP A 26 -14.31 -3.31 -0.45
N LYS A 27 -14.56 -4.21 0.51
CA LYS A 27 -13.56 -5.06 1.15
C LYS A 27 -12.79 -5.92 0.15
N GLU A 28 -13.41 -6.32 -0.96
CA GLU A 28 -12.76 -7.17 -1.96
C GLU A 28 -11.74 -6.38 -2.76
N LYS A 29 -12.13 -5.20 -3.28
CA LYS A 29 -11.18 -4.30 -3.95
C LYS A 29 -10.08 -3.81 -3.02
N ALA A 30 -10.41 -3.54 -1.76
CA ALA A 30 -9.45 -3.17 -0.75
C ALA A 30 -8.40 -4.26 -0.52
N LEU A 31 -8.85 -5.50 -0.40
CA LEU A 31 -8.00 -6.64 -0.18
C LEU A 31 -7.12 -6.92 -1.40
N GLU A 32 -7.67 -6.77 -2.61
CA GLU A 32 -6.92 -6.90 -3.86
C GLU A 32 -5.81 -5.85 -3.98
N TYR A 33 -6.13 -4.58 -3.69
CA TYR A 33 -5.16 -3.49 -3.71
C TYR A 33 -4.02 -3.71 -2.70
N ILE A 34 -4.37 -4.03 -1.45
CA ILE A 34 -3.39 -4.23 -0.37
C ILE A 34 -2.48 -5.41 -0.68
N LYS A 35 -3.04 -6.57 -1.08
CA LYS A 35 -2.25 -7.79 -1.36
C LYS A 35 -1.50 -7.71 -2.69
N GLY A 36 -2.05 -7.00 -3.66
CA GLY A 36 -1.54 -6.95 -5.03
C GLY A 36 -0.46 -5.89 -5.22
N SER A 37 -0.79 -4.63 -4.96
CA SER A 37 0.10 -3.49 -5.21
C SER A 37 0.91 -3.12 -3.98
N LEU A 38 0.23 -2.83 -2.86
CA LEU A 38 0.89 -2.23 -1.70
C LEU A 38 1.87 -3.20 -1.04
N ALA A 39 1.49 -4.47 -0.85
CA ALA A 39 2.38 -5.48 -0.28
C ALA A 39 3.66 -5.69 -1.12
N LYS A 40 3.54 -5.72 -2.45
CA LYS A 40 4.72 -5.87 -3.34
C LYS A 40 5.64 -4.66 -3.27
N GLN A 41 5.09 -3.45 -3.17
CA GLN A 41 5.90 -2.24 -2.99
C GLN A 41 6.63 -2.28 -1.64
N ILE A 42 5.93 -2.65 -0.56
CA ILE A 42 6.52 -2.79 0.79
C ILE A 42 7.63 -3.86 0.79
N GLU A 43 7.40 -5.02 0.19
CA GLU A 43 8.40 -6.10 0.11
C GLU A 43 9.67 -5.64 -0.59
N LYS A 44 9.55 -4.88 -1.69
CA LYS A 44 10.72 -4.31 -2.39
C LYS A 44 11.50 -3.32 -1.51
N VAL A 45 10.80 -2.50 -0.73
CA VAL A 45 11.45 -1.52 0.16
C VAL A 45 12.07 -2.17 1.40
N LEU A 46 11.50 -3.29 1.85
CA LEU A 46 12.00 -4.05 2.99
C LEU A 46 13.09 -5.06 2.62
N GLN A 47 13.30 -5.37 1.33
CA GLN A 47 14.40 -6.22 0.92
C GLN A 47 15.73 -5.62 1.38
N PRO A 48 16.53 -6.36 2.17
CA PRO A 48 17.85 -5.92 2.56
C PRO A 48 18.72 -5.88 1.30
N HIS A 49 19.26 -4.71 0.97
CA HIS A 49 20.40 -4.60 0.06
C HIS A 49 21.56 -5.48 0.54
#